data_AF-A0A3C1NMW2-F1
#
_entry.id   AF-A0A3C1NMW2-F1
#
_cell.length_a   1.000
_cell.length_b   1.000
_cell.length_c   1.000
_cell.angle_alpha   90.00
_cell.angle_beta   90.00
_cell.angle_gamma   90.00
#
_symmetry.space_group_name_H-M   'P 1'
#
loop_
_entity.id
_entity.type
_entity.pdbx_description
1 polymer ?
#
loop_
_entity_poly.entity_id
_entity_poly.type
_entity_poly.pdbx_seq_one_letter_code
_entity_poly.pdbx_strand_id
1 'polypeptide(L)'
;MRKLYVFFICCLAFVTLHAQDFSNKGKDFWVGYGYHQIMTNGNAQEMVLYFATDQVTNITINIPGTGYTQTLTSGALPQVLTSNPIPKAGLGDVRLVTESTTPENKGIHITADRPIVAYAHIYNSNVSGA
;
A
#
# COMPACT_ATOMS: atom_id res chain seq x y z
N MET A 1 -26.41 -39.50 -29.41
CA MET A 1 -25.32 -38.87 -30.19
C MET A 1 -25.23 -37.36 -29.92
N ARG A 2 -26.20 -36.51 -30.29
CA ARG A 2 -26.14 -35.04 -30.13
C ARG A 2 -25.91 -34.54 -28.68
N LYS A 3 -26.48 -35.21 -27.68
CA LYS A 3 -26.30 -34.88 -26.25
C LYS A 3 -24.88 -35.18 -25.72
N LEU A 4 -24.15 -36.09 -26.35
CA LEU A 4 -22.77 -36.44 -25.95
C LEU A 4 -21.77 -35.35 -26.35
N TYR A 5 -21.98 -34.71 -27.50
CA TYR A 5 -21.12 -33.62 -27.98
C TYR A 5 -21.24 -32.37 -27.10
N VAL A 6 -22.43 -32.05 -26.61
CA VAL A 6 -22.65 -30.91 -25.69
C VAL A 6 -21.94 -31.16 -24.35
N PHE A 7 -21.99 -32.39 -23.84
CA PHE A 7 -21.25 -32.79 -22.64
C PHE A 7 -19.74 -32.66 -22.83
N PHE A 8 -19.22 -33.12 -23.98
CA PHE A 8 -17.79 -33.05 -24.29
C PHE A 8 -17.29 -31.60 -24.44
N ILE A 9 -18.07 -30.72 -25.09
CA ILE A 9 -17.77 -29.29 -25.24
C ILE A 9 -17.77 -28.58 -23.88
N CYS A 10 -18.72 -28.89 -22.99
CA CYS A 10 -18.72 -28.35 -21.63
C CYS A 10 -17.46 -28.77 -20.86
N CYS A 11 -17.07 -30.05 -20.88
CA CYS A 11 -15.86 -30.52 -20.17
C CYS A 11 -14.57 -29.87 -20.68
N LEU A 12 -14.45 -29.58 -21.98
CA LEU A 12 -13.32 -28.86 -22.56
C LEU A 12 -13.27 -27.36 -22.17
N ALA A 13 -14.38 -26.76 -21.75
CA ALA A 13 -14.40 -25.38 -21.27
C ALA A 13 -13.92 -25.24 -19.81
N PHE A 14 -13.97 -26.31 -19.00
CA PHE A 14 -13.52 -26.27 -17.60
C PHE A 14 -12.00 -26.41 -17.41
N VAL A 15 -11.25 -26.85 -18.43
CA VAL A 15 -9.80 -27.14 -18.28
C VAL A 15 -8.92 -25.88 -18.26
N THR A 16 -9.49 -24.69 -18.41
CA THR A 16 -8.76 -23.40 -18.45
C THR A 16 -9.18 -22.42 -17.35
N LEU A 17 -9.86 -22.91 -16.31
CA LEU A 17 -10.22 -22.07 -15.17
C LEU A 17 -9.00 -21.88 -14.26
N HIS A 18 -8.32 -20.76 -14.43
CA HIS A 18 -7.41 -20.24 -13.41
C HIS A 18 -8.25 -19.72 -12.24
N ALA A 19 -8.21 -20.42 -11.10
CA ALA A 19 -8.61 -19.80 -9.84
C ALA A 19 -7.70 -18.57 -9.63
N GLN A 20 -8.29 -17.42 -9.32
CA GLN A 20 -7.50 -16.20 -9.14
C GLN A 20 -6.59 -16.40 -7.94
N ASP A 21 -5.29 -16.30 -8.17
CA ASP A 21 -4.31 -16.26 -7.10
C ASP A 21 -4.46 -14.90 -6.40
N PHE A 22 -5.11 -14.89 -5.24
CA PHE A 22 -5.36 -13.66 -4.49
C PHE A 22 -4.06 -13.20 -3.83
N SER A 23 -3.33 -12.35 -4.53
CA SER A 23 -2.14 -11.69 -4.00
C SER A 23 -2.40 -10.21 -3.75
N ASN A 24 -1.91 -9.71 -2.61
CA ASN A 24 -1.81 -8.29 -2.32
C ASN A 24 -0.44 -7.70 -2.74
N LYS A 25 0.36 -8.45 -3.52
CA LYS A 25 1.61 -7.96 -4.09
C LYS A 25 1.34 -7.04 -5.28
N GLY A 26 2.07 -5.93 -5.32
CA GLY A 26 1.97 -4.92 -6.36
C GLY A 26 3.25 -4.09 -6.47
N LYS A 27 3.30 -3.19 -7.45
CA LYS A 27 4.45 -2.29 -7.69
C LYS A 27 4.11 -0.81 -7.57
N ASP A 28 2.83 -0.48 -7.48
CA ASP A 28 2.33 0.89 -7.46
C ASP A 28 1.17 0.94 -6.48
N PHE A 29 1.30 1.80 -5.47
CA PHE A 29 0.31 1.96 -4.42
C PHE A 29 0.12 3.43 -4.10
N TRP A 30 -1.11 3.76 -3.73
CA TRP A 30 -1.46 5.06 -3.16
C TRP A 30 -2.09 4.85 -1.81
N VAL A 31 -1.65 5.63 -0.82
CA VAL A 31 -2.22 5.63 0.52
C VAL A 31 -2.32 7.05 1.04
N GLY A 32 -3.33 7.34 1.86
CA GLY A 32 -3.47 8.61 2.56
C GLY A 32 -3.06 8.47 4.02
N TYR A 33 -2.57 9.55 4.62
CA TYR A 33 -2.43 9.63 6.07
C TYR A 33 -3.80 9.96 6.68
N GLY A 34 -4.64 8.92 6.77
CA GLY A 34 -6.02 8.99 7.24
C GLY A 34 -6.14 9.41 8.71
N TYR A 35 -7.34 9.87 9.09
CA TYR A 35 -7.62 10.36 10.43
C TYR A 35 -7.27 9.33 11.52
N HIS A 36 -6.67 9.82 12.60
CA HIS A 36 -6.40 9.04 13.81
C HIS A 36 -6.81 9.88 15.03
N GLN A 37 -7.41 9.26 16.04
CA GLN A 37 -8.01 9.98 17.18
C GLN A 37 -7.06 10.96 17.91
N ILE A 38 -5.76 10.69 17.88
CA ILE A 38 -4.73 11.53 18.52
C ILE A 38 -4.30 12.74 17.67
N MET A 39 -4.69 12.81 16.39
CA MET A 39 -4.35 13.93 15.50
C MET A 39 -4.83 15.29 16.02
N THR A 40 -6.02 15.30 16.63
CA THR A 40 -6.64 16.49 17.24
C THR A 40 -6.30 16.62 18.72
N ASN A 41 -5.78 15.56 19.35
CA ASN A 41 -5.40 15.51 20.76
C ASN A 41 -3.87 15.46 20.93
N GLY A 42 -3.17 16.47 20.40
CA GLY A 42 -1.73 16.65 20.58
C GLY A 42 -0.84 16.19 19.42
N ASN A 43 -1.40 15.64 18.34
CA ASN A 43 -0.66 15.24 17.13
C ASN A 43 0.52 14.27 17.39
N ALA A 44 0.40 13.44 18.42
CA ALA A 44 1.47 12.54 18.86
C ALA A 44 1.51 11.21 18.08
N GLN A 45 0.57 10.96 17.16
CA GLN A 45 0.57 9.74 16.32
C GLN A 45 1.63 9.81 15.23
N GLU A 46 2.29 8.70 14.94
CA GLU A 46 3.18 8.56 13.78
C GLU A 46 2.53 7.66 12.75
N MET A 47 2.83 7.86 11.48
CA MET A 47 2.54 6.92 10.42
C MET A 47 3.83 6.41 9.82
N VAL A 48 3.96 5.10 9.68
CA VAL A 48 5.04 4.45 8.94
C VAL A 48 4.46 3.49 7.91
N LEU A 49 5.26 3.18 6.91
CA LEU A 49 4.94 2.21 5.87
C LEU A 49 5.85 0.99 6.03
N TYR A 50 5.27 -0.20 5.99
CA TYR A 50 5.99 -1.46 5.99
C TYR A 50 5.94 -2.12 4.62
N PHE A 51 7.07 -2.65 4.17
CA PHE A 51 7.21 -3.29 2.87
C PHE A 51 7.76 -4.69 3.03
N ALA A 52 6.92 -5.70 2.84
CA ALA A 52 7.38 -7.08 2.76
C ALA A 52 7.92 -7.36 1.35
N THR A 53 9.18 -7.79 1.30
CA THR A 53 9.92 -8.07 0.07
C THR A 53 10.48 -9.48 0.13
N ASP A 54 10.60 -10.15 -1.02
CA ASP A 54 11.23 -11.47 -1.17
C ASP A 54 12.37 -11.47 -2.20
N GLN A 55 12.68 -10.31 -2.76
CA GLN A 55 13.69 -10.08 -3.79
C GLN A 55 14.31 -8.69 -3.59
N VAL A 56 15.49 -8.48 -4.18
CA VAL A 56 16.12 -7.16 -4.26
C VAL A 56 15.25 -6.24 -5.11
N THR A 57 14.81 -5.12 -4.52
CA THR A 57 14.01 -4.09 -5.17
C THR A 57 14.30 -2.74 -4.54
N ASN A 58 14.30 -1.69 -5.36
CA ASN A 58 14.19 -0.34 -4.84
C ASN A 58 12.71 0.00 -4.65
N ILE A 59 12.43 0.74 -3.58
CA ILE A 59 11.12 1.23 -3.20
C ILE A 59 11.26 2.74 -3.07
N THR A 60 10.42 3.49 -3.78
CA THR A 60 10.38 4.94 -3.70
C THR A 60 9.05 5.37 -3.10
N ILE A 61 9.12 6.14 -2.02
CA ILE A 61 7.99 6.76 -1.34
C ILE A 61 8.05 8.23 -1.71
N ASN A 62 7.05 8.71 -2.42
CA ASN A 62 6.98 10.07 -2.91
C ASN A 62 5.66 10.73 -2.50
N ILE A 63 5.71 12.00 -2.10
CA ILE A 63 4.52 12.81 -1.86
C ILE A 63 4.58 14.01 -2.79
N PRO A 64 3.93 13.95 -3.97
CA PRO A 64 4.04 15.00 -4.99
C PRO A 64 3.68 16.40 -4.47
N GLY A 65 2.68 16.51 -3.59
CA GLY A 65 2.22 17.81 -3.08
C GLY A 65 3.21 18.51 -2.15
N THR A 66 4.18 17.79 -1.57
CA THR A 66 5.17 18.36 -0.64
C THR A 66 6.61 18.23 -1.13
N GLY A 67 6.84 17.42 -2.18
CA GLY A 67 8.18 17.10 -2.68
C GLY A 67 8.95 16.11 -1.79
N TYR A 68 8.32 15.54 -0.76
CA TYR A 68 8.94 14.51 0.07
C TYR A 68 9.28 13.28 -0.77
N THR A 69 10.51 12.81 -0.64
CA THR A 69 10.96 11.56 -1.24
C THR A 69 11.81 10.75 -0.27
N GLN A 70 11.59 9.44 -0.23
CA GLN A 70 12.41 8.48 0.48
C GLN A 70 12.61 7.25 -0.40
N THR A 71 13.84 6.77 -0.50
CA THR A 71 14.15 5.51 -1.18
C THR A 71 14.66 4.49 -0.17
N LEU A 72 14.17 3.25 -0.30
CA LEU A 72 14.62 2.08 0.43
C LEU A 72 15.05 1.00 -0.57
N THR A 73 16.05 0.21 -0.22
CA THR A 73 16.51 -0.91 -1.05
C THR A 73 16.50 -2.18 -0.20
N SER A 74 15.77 -3.20 -0.66
CA SER A 74 15.76 -4.51 0.01
C SER A 74 17.02 -5.33 -0.30
N GLY A 75 17.33 -6.25 0.59
CA GLY A 75 18.34 -7.28 0.38
C GLY A 75 17.81 -8.49 -0.38
N ALA A 76 18.70 -9.48 -0.60
CA ALA A 76 18.37 -10.69 -1.35
C ALA A 76 17.47 -11.69 -0.61
N LEU A 77 17.35 -11.56 0.71
CA LEU A 77 16.51 -12.43 1.54
C LEU A 77 15.17 -11.75 1.88
N PRO A 78 14.11 -12.54 2.11
CA PRO A 78 12.83 -12.01 2.55
C PRO A 78 12.95 -11.17 3.81
N GLN A 79 12.39 -9.97 3.78
CA GLN A 79 12.45 -9.02 4.88
C GLN A 79 11.33 -8.00 4.81
N VAL A 80 11.10 -7.32 5.94
CA VAL A 80 10.19 -6.19 6.03
C VAL A 80 11.02 -4.92 6.22
N LEU A 81 10.90 -3.97 5.30
CA LEU A 81 11.50 -2.64 5.44
C LEU A 81 10.47 -1.67 6.01
N THR A 82 10.94 -0.66 6.76
CA THR A 82 10.09 0.38 7.36
C THR A 82 10.52 1.74 6.83
N SER A 83 9.54 2.57 6.45
CA SER A 83 9.81 3.97 6.08
C SER A 83 10.23 4.80 7.29
N ASN A 84 10.71 6.02 7.02
CA ASN A 84 10.73 7.05 8.06
C ASN A 84 9.27 7.43 8.39
N PRO A 85 9.03 8.04 9.56
CA PRO A 85 7.73 8.61 9.86
C PRO A 85 7.28 9.59 8.77
N ILE A 86 6.06 9.40 8.28
CA ILE A 86 5.48 10.25 7.25
C ILE A 86 5.25 11.65 7.84
N PRO A 87 5.64 12.73 7.12
CA PRO A 87 5.48 14.09 7.61
C PRO A 87 4.04 14.44 8.04
N LYS A 88 3.94 15.04 9.24
CA LYS A 88 2.66 15.39 9.89
C LYS A 88 2.61 16.82 10.46
N ALA A 89 3.50 17.67 10.00
CA ALA A 89 3.62 19.06 10.47
C ALA A 89 4.29 19.95 9.41
N GLY A 90 4.08 21.26 9.54
CA GLY A 90 4.66 22.27 8.64
C GLY A 90 4.19 22.11 7.20
N LEU A 91 5.03 22.55 6.26
CA LEU A 91 4.74 22.47 4.82
C LEU A 91 4.70 21.04 4.28
N GLY A 92 5.21 20.07 5.05
CA GLY A 92 5.17 18.65 4.71
C GLY A 92 3.92 17.92 5.20
N ASP A 93 3.03 18.56 5.96
CA ASP A 93 1.91 17.87 6.60
C ASP A 93 0.93 17.25 5.57
N VAL A 94 0.84 15.92 5.58
CA VAL A 94 -0.07 15.16 4.72
C VAL A 94 -1.22 14.49 5.44
N ARG A 95 -1.45 14.81 6.71
CA ARG A 95 -2.60 14.29 7.45
C ARG A 95 -3.91 14.78 6.84
N LEU A 96 -4.87 13.85 6.73
CA LEU A 96 -6.27 14.13 6.43
C LEU A 96 -7.01 14.38 7.76
N VAL A 97 -6.98 15.64 8.21
CA VAL A 97 -7.48 16.04 9.53
C VAL A 97 -8.98 16.33 9.53
N THR A 98 -9.54 16.66 8.38
CA THR A 98 -10.95 16.97 8.16
C THR A 98 -11.40 16.36 6.85
N GLU A 99 -12.70 16.12 6.70
CA GLU A 99 -13.25 15.76 5.39
C GLU A 99 -13.05 16.92 4.39
N SER A 100 -12.82 16.56 3.13
CA SER A 100 -12.66 17.51 2.04
C SER A 100 -13.51 17.08 0.85
N THR A 101 -14.12 18.05 0.18
CA THR A 101 -14.85 17.84 -1.08
C THR A 101 -13.96 18.00 -2.31
N THR A 102 -12.70 18.40 -2.13
CA THR A 102 -11.72 18.61 -3.19
C THR A 102 -10.43 17.83 -2.93
N PRO A 103 -9.68 17.41 -3.98
CA PRO A 103 -8.39 16.75 -3.80
C PRO A 103 -7.40 17.59 -2.97
N GLU A 104 -6.77 16.99 -1.95
CA GLU A 104 -5.87 17.71 -1.04
C GLU A 104 -4.37 17.65 -1.43
N ASN A 105 -3.99 16.96 -2.51
CA ASN A 105 -2.58 16.73 -2.90
C ASN A 105 -1.69 16.11 -1.82
N LYS A 106 -2.29 15.38 -0.87
CA LYS A 106 -1.61 14.71 0.27
C LYS A 106 -1.38 13.21 0.05
N GLY A 107 -1.58 12.72 -1.17
CA GLY A 107 -1.40 11.30 -1.50
C GLY A 107 0.05 10.87 -1.36
N ILE A 108 0.28 9.73 -0.70
CA ILE A 108 1.58 9.09 -0.57
C ILE A 108 1.66 8.01 -1.66
N HIS A 109 2.52 8.25 -2.64
CA HIS A 109 2.76 7.35 -3.77
C HIS A 109 3.93 6.44 -3.45
N ILE A 110 3.73 5.13 -3.62
CA ILE A 110 4.77 4.13 -3.40
C ILE A 110 4.97 3.38 -4.70
N THR A 111 6.20 3.38 -5.21
CA THR A 111 6.59 2.58 -6.37
C THR A 111 7.71 1.61 -6.02
N ALA A 112 7.72 0.45 -6.68
CA ALA A 112 8.75 -0.57 -6.51
C ALA A 112 9.15 -1.24 -7.82
N ASP A 113 10.43 -1.61 -7.95
CA ASP A 113 10.94 -2.28 -9.15
C ASP A 113 10.36 -3.70 -9.31
N ARG A 114 10.16 -4.42 -8.20
CA ARG A 114 9.59 -5.77 -8.09
C ARG A 114 8.31 -5.74 -7.23
N PRO A 115 7.39 -6.72 -7.39
CA PRO A 115 6.18 -6.76 -6.57
C PRO A 115 6.50 -6.91 -5.07
N ILE A 116 5.91 -6.04 -4.25
CA ILE A 116 6.02 -6.02 -2.79
C ILE A 116 4.64 -6.05 -2.17
N VAL A 117 4.56 -6.34 -0.88
CA VAL A 117 3.34 -6.04 -0.09
C VAL A 117 3.58 -4.79 0.73
N ALA A 118 2.67 -3.82 0.67
CA ALA A 118 2.75 -2.57 1.41
C ALA A 118 1.65 -2.48 2.48
N TYR A 119 2.02 -2.04 3.68
CA TYR A 119 1.10 -1.78 4.78
C TYR A 119 1.34 -0.39 5.35
N ALA A 120 0.27 0.32 5.68
CA ALA A 120 0.34 1.53 6.47
C ALA A 120 0.09 1.20 7.94
N HIS A 121 0.74 1.93 8.84
CA HIS A 121 0.48 1.81 10.27
C HIS A 121 0.56 3.18 10.91
N ILE A 122 -0.57 3.62 11.46
CA ILE A 122 -0.68 4.83 12.27
C ILE A 122 -0.77 4.39 13.73
N TYR A 123 0.09 4.90 14.60
CA TYR A 123 0.13 4.50 15.99
C TYR A 123 0.46 5.65 16.93
N ASN A 124 -0.04 5.54 18.17
CA ASN A 124 0.36 6.33 19.31
C ASN A 124 0.17 5.50 20.59
N SER A 125 1.27 5.17 21.29
CA SER A 125 1.19 4.42 22.56
C SER A 125 0.32 3.15 22.41
N ASN A 126 -0.80 3.06 23.14
CA ASN A 126 -1.73 1.92 23.13
C ASN A 126 -2.85 2.01 22.08
N VAL A 127 -2.76 2.95 21.14
CA VAL A 127 -3.75 3.15 20.06
C VAL A 127 -3.07 2.97 18.70
N SER A 128 -3.66 2.17 17.83
CA SER A 128 -3.18 1.99 16.46
C SER A 128 -4.31 1.80 15.44
N GLY A 129 -3.99 2.03 14.17
CA GLY A 129 -4.78 1.68 12.99
C GLY A 129 -3.86 1.30 11.83
N ALA A 130 -4.20 0.25 11.09
CA ALA A 130 -3.42 -0.29 9.98
C ALA A 130 -4.34 -0.75 8.84
#